data_AF-A0A2D9Y1P8-F1
#
_entry.id   AF-A0A2D9Y1P8-F1
#
_cell.length_a   1.000
_cell.length_b   1.000
_cell.length_c   1.000
_cell.angle_alpha   90.00
_cell.angle_beta   90.00
_cell.angle_gamma   90.00
#
_symmetry.space_group_name_H-M   'P 1'
#
loop_
_entity.id
_entity.type
_entity.pdbx_description
1 polymer ?
#
loop_
_entity_poly.entity_id
_entity_poly.type
_entity_poly.pdbx_seq_one_letter_code
_entity_poly.pdbx_strand_id
1 'polypeptide(L)'
;MKRFFALFLIAAIILAIVIFFTNPQLLDKVWLWLIGFAGSIIGFFRNIFDQLKGAFEKEGKPESVTPTTSISAKSEISEAEQKLDDLKKEIEKKEELLKNNTPFLGTTIHLIRYTYDENTTLGLLYVRGKFTAYTLEDTYREKKIKGKTRIPSGTYKIGFREDSSPPSPLTEKYRNRSELKDFFTHHLEVKDVENFNFIYIHIGNDHGDTDGCILIADGIYALSLEKKILSSVKAYTRFYKHIQALLQGGEEVRIVILDEDWLEKLEINNLNS
;
A
#
# COMPACT_ATOMS: atom_id res chain seq x y z
N MET A 1 -53.27 3.79 8.89
CA MET A 1 -52.28 4.35 7.92
C MET A 1 -50.83 4.24 8.40
N LYS A 2 -50.44 4.72 9.59
CA LYS A 2 -49.03 4.69 10.05
C LYS A 2 -48.39 3.29 10.13
N ARG A 3 -49.16 2.25 10.51
CA ARG A 3 -48.67 0.84 10.56
C ARG A 3 -48.45 0.22 9.18
N PHE A 4 -49.29 0.57 8.20
CA PHE A 4 -49.12 0.15 6.81
C PHE A 4 -47.88 0.79 6.18
N PHE A 5 -47.62 2.06 6.51
CA PHE A 5 -46.42 2.75 6.04
C PHE A 5 -45.14 2.14 6.62
N ALA A 6 -45.14 1.77 7.91
CA ALA A 6 -44.01 1.09 8.54
C ALA A 6 -43.73 -0.28 7.91
N LEU A 7 -44.77 -1.07 7.66
CA LEU A 7 -44.64 -2.38 6.99
C LEU A 7 -44.13 -2.25 5.56
N PHE A 8 -44.59 -1.24 4.82
CA PHE A 8 -44.11 -0.95 3.47
C PHE A 8 -42.63 -0.56 3.46
N LEU A 9 -42.19 0.27 4.43
CA LEU A 9 -40.79 0.67 4.55
C LEU A 9 -39.88 -0.53 4.85
N ILE A 10 -40.30 -1.41 5.76
CA ILE A 10 -39.56 -2.64 6.09
C ILE A 10 -39.48 -3.55 4.87
N ALA A 11 -40.58 -3.73 4.13
CA ALA A 11 -40.59 -4.54 2.91
C ALA A 11 -39.67 -3.96 1.82
N ALA A 12 -39.64 -2.63 1.66
CA ALA A 12 -38.75 -1.96 0.71
C ALA A 12 -37.27 -2.10 1.08
N ILE A 13 -36.92 -2.03 2.38
CA ILE A 13 -35.56 -2.24 2.87
C ILE A 13 -35.10 -3.67 2.62
N ILE A 14 -35.94 -4.66 2.92
CA ILE A 14 -35.64 -6.07 2.68
C ILE A 14 -35.43 -6.32 1.18
N LEU A 15 -36.31 -5.77 0.32
CA LEU A 15 -36.17 -5.88 -1.12
C LEU A 15 -34.87 -5.24 -1.63
N ALA A 16 -34.49 -4.07 -1.10
CA ALA A 16 -33.23 -3.41 -1.44
C ALA A 16 -32.00 -4.25 -1.04
N ILE A 17 -32.03 -4.88 0.14
CA ILE A 17 -30.97 -5.78 0.60
C ILE A 17 -30.88 -7.01 -0.32
N VAL A 18 -32.00 -7.62 -0.68
CA VAL A 18 -32.00 -8.78 -1.59
C VAL A 18 -31.47 -8.40 -2.98
N ILE A 19 -31.84 -7.25 -3.52
CA ILE A 19 -31.33 -6.76 -4.81
C ILE A 19 -29.81 -6.50 -4.73
N PHE A 20 -29.33 -5.93 -3.61
CA PHE A 20 -27.91 -5.68 -3.37
C PHE A 20 -27.07 -6.96 -3.44
N PHE A 21 -27.53 -8.05 -2.81
CA PHE A 21 -26.80 -9.32 -2.80
C PHE A 21 -26.98 -10.16 -4.08
N THR A 22 -28.12 -10.05 -4.75
CA THR A 22 -28.41 -10.89 -5.94
C THR A 22 -27.89 -10.28 -7.23
N ASN A 23 -27.80 -8.95 -7.33
CA ASN A 23 -27.45 -8.25 -8.57
C ASN A 23 -26.55 -7.03 -8.30
N PRO A 24 -25.30 -7.23 -7.86
CA PRO A 24 -24.40 -6.13 -7.48
C PRO A 24 -24.08 -5.17 -8.64
N GLN A 25 -24.16 -5.64 -9.89
CA GLN A 25 -23.93 -4.82 -11.10
C GLN A 25 -24.98 -3.71 -11.32
N LEU A 26 -26.16 -3.82 -10.68
CA LEU A 26 -27.18 -2.75 -10.75
C LEU A 26 -26.79 -1.53 -9.92
N LEU A 27 -25.92 -1.69 -8.91
CA LEU A 27 -25.47 -0.59 -8.05
C LEU A 27 -24.61 0.41 -8.83
N ASP A 28 -23.81 -0.06 -9.79
CA ASP A 28 -22.97 0.82 -10.63
C ASP A 28 -23.82 1.78 -11.48
N LYS A 29 -25.00 1.34 -11.94
CA LYS A 29 -25.95 2.18 -12.69
C LYS A 29 -26.73 3.14 -11.78
N VAL A 30 -27.09 2.71 -10.57
CA VAL A 30 -27.82 3.54 -9.58
C VAL A 30 -26.90 4.58 -8.93
N TRP A 31 -25.63 4.25 -8.74
CA TRP A 31 -24.61 5.14 -8.17
C TRP A 31 -24.41 6.41 -9.01
N LEU A 32 -24.39 6.27 -10.35
CA LEU A 32 -24.30 7.42 -11.27
C LEU A 32 -25.53 8.34 -11.19
N TRP A 33 -26.72 7.78 -10.97
CA TRP A 33 -27.95 8.56 -10.74
C TRP A 33 -27.96 9.24 -9.37
N LEU A 34 -27.46 8.58 -8.32
CA LEU A 34 -27.35 9.14 -6.97
C LEU A 34 -26.42 10.36 -6.94
N ILE A 35 -25.29 10.32 -7.65
CA ILE A 35 -24.37 11.47 -7.77
C ILE A 35 -25.05 12.62 -8.53
N GLY A 36 -25.82 12.32 -9.58
CA GLY A 36 -26.60 13.34 -10.31
C GLY A 36 -27.73 13.97 -9.49
N PHE A 37 -28.37 13.20 -8.60
CA PHE A 37 -29.46 13.66 -7.74
C PHE A 37 -29.00 14.25 -6.39
N ALA A 38 -27.73 14.09 -6.00
CA ALA A 38 -27.21 14.59 -4.72
C ALA A 38 -27.45 16.10 -4.56
N GLY A 39 -27.29 16.88 -5.64
CA GLY A 39 -27.59 18.32 -5.63
C GLY A 39 -29.08 18.64 -5.38
N SER A 40 -29.99 17.87 -5.99
CA SER A 40 -31.44 18.02 -5.79
C SER A 40 -31.91 17.56 -4.42
N ILE A 41 -31.29 16.51 -3.85
CA ILE A 41 -31.60 16.01 -2.50
C ILE A 41 -31.20 17.05 -1.44
N ILE A 42 -30.03 17.67 -1.57
CA ILE A 42 -29.58 18.74 -0.66
C ILE A 42 -30.52 19.96 -0.73
N GLY A 43 -30.96 20.34 -1.93
CA GLY A 43 -31.92 21.44 -2.11
C GLY A 43 -33.31 21.13 -1.54
N PHE A 44 -33.77 19.89 -1.67
CA PHE A 44 -35.07 19.45 -1.15
C PHE A 44 -35.11 19.39 0.38
N PHE A 45 -34.02 18.92 1.02
CA PHE A 45 -33.91 18.92 2.48
C PHE A 45 -33.85 20.33 3.09
N ARG A 46 -33.23 21.31 2.41
CA ARG A 46 -33.30 22.72 2.84
C ARG A 46 -34.73 23.26 2.81
N ASN A 47 -35.46 23.03 1.73
CA ASN A 47 -36.86 23.48 1.61
C ASN A 47 -37.79 22.84 2.65
N ILE A 48 -37.58 21.58 2.99
CA ILE A 48 -38.35 20.90 4.06
C ILE A 48 -38.01 21.50 5.43
N PHE A 49 -36.74 21.77 5.69
CA PHE A 49 -36.30 22.36 6.97
C PHE A 49 -36.82 23.78 7.15
N ASP A 50 -36.82 24.60 6.08
CA ASP A 50 -37.34 25.97 6.11
C ASP A 50 -38.86 26.01 6.31
N GLN A 51 -39.61 25.06 5.71
CA GLN A 51 -41.06 24.93 5.95
C GLN A 51 -41.39 24.46 7.37
N LEU A 52 -40.56 23.61 7.98
CA LEU A 52 -40.72 23.18 9.37
C LEU A 52 -40.40 24.30 10.37
N LYS A 53 -39.42 25.15 10.04
CA LYS A 53 -39.06 26.32 10.87
C LYS A 53 -40.21 27.35 10.94
N GLY A 54 -40.88 27.60 9.81
CA GLY A 54 -42.04 28.50 9.75
C GLY A 54 -43.27 28.01 10.52
N ALA A 55 -43.38 26.70 10.80
CA ALA A 55 -44.45 26.13 11.61
C ALA A 55 -44.19 26.25 13.13
N PHE A 56 -42.93 26.44 13.53
CA PHE A 56 -42.53 26.61 14.93
C PHE A 56 -42.46 28.09 15.37
N GLU A 57 -42.38 29.03 14.44
CA GLU A 57 -42.33 30.48 14.73
C GLU A 57 -43.72 31.13 14.95
N LYS A 58 -44.81 30.35 14.93
CA LYS A 58 -46.18 30.89 14.98
C LYS A 58 -46.89 30.81 16.34
N GLU A 59 -46.15 30.67 17.43
CA GLU A 59 -46.65 30.97 18.78
C GLU A 59 -45.67 31.89 19.51
N GLY A 60 -46.09 33.15 19.74
CA GLY A 60 -45.46 34.06 20.71
C GLY A 60 -44.89 35.36 20.14
N LYS A 61 -45.67 36.45 20.21
CA LYS A 61 -45.17 37.84 20.14
C LYS A 61 -44.39 38.19 21.43
N PRO A 62 -43.54 39.24 21.42
CA PRO A 62 -42.32 39.31 22.23
C PRO A 62 -42.54 39.86 23.63
N GLU A 63 -42.01 39.16 24.62
CA GLU A 63 -41.66 39.74 25.92
C GLU A 63 -40.14 39.76 26.05
N SER A 64 -39.65 40.91 26.51
CA SER A 64 -38.24 41.28 26.64
C SER A 64 -37.50 40.40 27.64
N VAL A 65 -36.44 39.69 27.23
CA VAL A 65 -35.37 39.24 28.14
C VAL A 65 -34.00 39.25 27.42
N THR A 66 -33.03 39.71 28.19
CA THR A 66 -31.58 39.93 28.02
C THR A 66 -30.73 38.83 27.34
N PRO A 67 -29.53 39.18 26.84
CA PRO A 67 -28.65 38.27 26.10
C PRO A 67 -27.86 37.37 27.06
N THR A 68 -28.26 36.11 27.23
CA THR A 68 -27.46 35.14 28.02
C THR A 68 -27.18 33.80 27.30
N THR A 69 -27.78 33.54 26.13
CA THR A 69 -27.74 32.20 25.51
C THR A 69 -26.55 31.94 24.57
N SER A 70 -25.68 32.91 24.30
CA SER A 70 -24.57 32.75 23.32
C SER A 70 -23.28 32.15 23.89
N ILE A 71 -23.15 32.05 25.22
CA ILE A 71 -21.92 31.59 25.87
C ILE A 71 -21.93 30.05 26.08
N SER A 72 -23.09 29.46 26.41
CA SER A 72 -23.22 28.01 26.68
C SER A 72 -22.90 27.15 25.45
N ALA A 73 -23.50 27.46 24.30
CA ALA A 73 -23.30 26.71 23.06
C ALA A 73 -21.86 26.81 22.54
N LYS A 74 -21.16 27.93 22.78
CA LYS A 74 -19.78 28.12 22.36
C LYS A 74 -18.79 27.29 23.21
N SER A 75 -19.10 27.12 24.50
CA SER A 75 -18.31 26.26 25.39
C SER A 75 -18.50 24.78 25.07
N GLU A 76 -19.73 24.35 24.79
CA GLU A 76 -20.04 22.95 24.44
C GLU A 76 -19.42 22.53 23.10
N ILE A 77 -19.39 23.44 22.12
CA ILE A 77 -18.71 23.21 20.84
C ILE A 77 -17.19 23.11 21.03
N SER A 78 -16.58 23.99 21.83
CA SER A 78 -15.15 23.94 22.12
C SER A 78 -14.75 22.66 22.86
N GLU A 79 -15.58 22.18 23.79
CA GLU A 79 -15.34 20.92 24.50
C GLU A 79 -15.48 19.70 23.58
N ALA A 80 -16.44 19.74 22.65
CA ALA A 80 -16.61 18.67 21.66
C ALA A 80 -15.45 18.60 20.67
N GLU A 81 -14.94 19.75 20.22
CA GLU A 81 -13.75 19.84 19.35
C GLU A 81 -12.50 19.30 20.05
N GLN A 82 -12.32 19.63 21.33
CA GLN A 82 -11.19 19.14 22.12
C GLN A 82 -11.25 17.63 22.35
N LYS A 83 -12.44 17.09 22.69
CA LYS A 83 -12.65 15.64 22.79
C LYS A 83 -12.37 14.92 21.46
N LEU A 84 -12.75 15.52 20.33
CA LEU A 84 -12.49 14.95 19.02
C LEU A 84 -10.97 14.89 18.72
N ASP A 85 -10.22 15.93 19.09
CA ASP A 85 -8.76 15.96 18.93
C ASP A 85 -8.07 14.91 19.81
N ASP A 86 -8.50 14.78 21.07
CA ASP A 86 -7.97 13.78 21.99
C ASP A 86 -8.27 12.34 21.53
N LEU A 87 -9.50 12.07 21.04
CA LEU A 87 -9.84 10.77 20.46
C LEU A 87 -9.00 10.47 19.21
N LYS A 88 -8.75 11.45 18.34
CA LYS A 88 -7.89 11.26 17.16
C LYS A 88 -6.48 10.85 17.55
N LYS A 89 -5.88 11.54 18.54
CA LYS A 89 -4.56 11.19 19.07
C LYS A 89 -4.55 9.80 19.70
N GLU A 90 -5.61 9.43 20.41
CA GLU A 90 -5.72 8.08 21.00
C GLU A 90 -5.83 7.00 19.93
N ILE A 91 -6.61 7.24 18.87
CA ILE A 91 -6.72 6.33 17.71
C ILE A 91 -5.36 6.20 17.04
N GLU A 92 -4.68 7.30 16.72
CA GLU A 92 -3.35 7.29 16.09
C GLU A 92 -2.34 6.51 16.93
N LYS A 93 -2.31 6.75 18.25
CA LYS A 93 -1.47 6.00 19.18
C LYS A 93 -1.81 4.51 19.20
N LYS A 94 -3.10 4.14 19.19
CA LYS A 94 -3.52 2.73 19.15
C LYS A 94 -3.20 2.07 17.82
N GLU A 95 -3.35 2.78 16.70
CA GLU A 95 -2.96 2.30 15.37
C GLU A 95 -1.46 2.05 15.29
N GLU A 96 -0.65 2.95 15.85
CA GLU A 96 0.80 2.79 15.95
C GLU A 96 1.17 1.59 16.83
N LEU A 97 0.50 1.43 17.98
CA LEU A 97 0.69 0.29 18.87
C LEU A 97 0.26 -1.03 18.21
N LEU A 98 -0.81 -1.02 17.41
CA LEU A 98 -1.24 -2.17 16.63
C LEU A 98 -0.23 -2.52 15.53
N LYS A 99 0.29 -1.53 14.80
CA LYS A 99 1.33 -1.74 13.77
C LYS A 99 2.59 -2.38 14.36
N ASN A 100 2.94 -2.01 15.58
CA ASN A 100 4.15 -2.51 16.24
C ASN A 100 3.98 -3.90 16.86
N ASN A 101 2.77 -4.30 17.25
CA ASN A 101 2.52 -5.59 17.90
C ASN A 101 1.85 -6.66 17.02
N THR A 102 1.33 -6.30 15.85
CA THR A 102 0.68 -7.28 14.97
C THR A 102 1.70 -7.87 14.01
N PRO A 103 1.92 -9.20 14.00
CA PRO A 103 2.83 -9.82 13.05
C PRO A 103 2.33 -9.59 11.62
N PHE A 104 3.24 -9.28 10.71
CA PHE A 104 2.92 -9.17 9.30
C PHE A 104 2.45 -10.53 8.77
N LEU A 105 1.20 -10.60 8.32
CA LEU A 105 0.54 -11.85 7.89
C LEU A 105 0.78 -12.19 6.40
N GLY A 106 1.39 -11.29 5.63
CA GLY A 106 1.71 -11.52 4.23
C GLY A 106 3.02 -12.28 4.00
N THR A 107 3.47 -12.34 2.75
CA THR A 107 4.74 -12.98 2.41
C THR A 107 5.92 -12.04 2.62
N THR A 108 6.90 -12.51 3.39
CA THR A 108 8.19 -11.84 3.52
C THR A 108 9.25 -12.50 2.64
N ILE A 109 9.88 -11.69 1.80
CA ILE A 109 11.10 -11.99 1.08
C ILE A 109 12.26 -11.46 1.93
N HIS A 110 13.27 -12.27 2.21
CA HIS A 110 14.49 -11.81 2.87
C HIS A 110 15.60 -11.72 1.85
N LEU A 111 16.23 -10.56 1.75
CA LEU A 111 17.47 -10.35 1.02
C LEU A 111 18.59 -10.14 2.05
N ILE A 112 19.48 -11.12 2.15
CA ILE A 112 20.61 -11.08 3.09
C ILE A 112 21.87 -10.80 2.29
N ARG A 113 22.42 -9.60 2.43
CA ARG A 113 23.71 -9.23 1.84
C ARG A 113 24.82 -9.83 2.68
N TYR A 114 25.85 -10.37 2.03
CA TYR A 114 26.95 -11.06 2.74
C TYR A 114 28.33 -10.51 2.39
N THR A 115 28.47 -9.76 1.30
CA THR A 115 29.71 -9.06 0.96
C THR A 115 29.46 -8.00 -0.09
N TYR A 116 30.31 -6.98 -0.12
CA TYR A 116 30.41 -6.03 -1.21
C TYR A 116 31.89 -5.73 -1.55
N ASP A 117 32.14 -5.24 -2.76
CA ASP A 117 33.43 -4.69 -3.18
C ASP A 117 33.25 -3.29 -3.78
N GLU A 118 34.20 -2.82 -4.58
CA GLU A 118 34.16 -1.50 -5.22
C GLU A 118 32.90 -1.27 -6.09
N ASN A 119 32.34 -2.33 -6.67
CA ASN A 119 31.28 -2.22 -7.68
C ASN A 119 30.03 -3.01 -7.35
N THR A 120 30.17 -4.10 -6.61
CA THR A 120 29.12 -5.12 -6.47
C THR A 120 28.80 -5.42 -5.03
N THR A 121 27.51 -5.57 -4.72
CA THR A 121 27.03 -6.24 -3.51
C THR A 121 26.46 -7.61 -3.88
N LEU A 122 26.79 -8.63 -3.10
CA LEU A 122 26.23 -9.98 -3.24
C LEU A 122 25.28 -10.30 -2.11
N GLY A 123 24.19 -10.99 -2.44
CA GLY A 123 23.20 -11.40 -1.47
C GLY A 123 22.56 -12.76 -1.74
N LEU A 124 21.76 -13.20 -0.78
CA LEU A 124 20.96 -14.41 -0.79
C LEU A 124 19.49 -14.02 -0.61
N LEU A 125 18.65 -14.51 -1.51
CA LEU A 125 17.22 -14.24 -1.50
C LEU A 125 16.45 -15.46 -0.99
N TYR A 126 15.61 -15.24 0.01
CA TYR A 126 14.72 -16.25 0.59
C TYR A 126 13.28 -15.80 0.48
N VAL A 127 12.38 -16.72 0.14
CA VAL A 127 10.93 -16.49 0.18
C VAL A 127 10.35 -17.45 1.22
N ARG A 128 9.68 -16.92 2.25
CA ARG A 128 9.13 -17.72 3.36
C ARG A 128 10.18 -18.68 3.97
N GLY A 129 11.39 -18.18 4.19
CA GLY A 129 12.51 -18.93 4.78
C GLY A 129 13.19 -19.95 3.86
N LYS A 130 12.76 -20.11 2.60
CA LYS A 130 13.38 -21.02 1.63
C LYS A 130 14.31 -20.28 0.69
N PHE A 131 15.55 -20.75 0.57
CA PHE A 131 16.50 -20.21 -0.40
C PHE A 131 15.89 -20.26 -1.80
N THR A 132 15.91 -19.12 -2.48
CA THR A 132 15.24 -18.94 -3.77
C THR A 132 16.22 -18.54 -4.86
N ALA A 133 17.22 -17.69 -4.56
CA ALA A 133 18.20 -17.24 -5.54
C ALA A 133 19.39 -16.54 -4.89
N TYR A 134 20.48 -16.42 -5.64
CA TYR A 134 21.54 -15.44 -5.42
C TYR A 134 21.13 -14.08 -5.98
N THR A 135 21.70 -13.01 -5.44
CA THR A 135 21.50 -11.65 -5.95
C THR A 135 22.80 -10.90 -6.17
N LEU A 136 22.72 -9.91 -7.07
CA LEU A 136 23.77 -8.94 -7.35
C LEU A 136 23.15 -7.54 -7.42
N GLU A 137 23.72 -6.59 -6.70
CA GLU A 137 23.36 -5.17 -6.72
C GLU A 137 24.61 -4.33 -6.95
N ASP A 138 24.45 -3.03 -7.19
CA ASP A 138 25.54 -2.07 -7.06
C ASP A 138 26.18 -2.12 -5.65
N THR A 139 27.38 -1.55 -5.51
CA THR A 139 28.03 -1.42 -4.20
C THR A 139 27.28 -0.49 -3.23
N TYR A 140 27.62 -0.59 -1.95
CA TYR A 140 27.28 0.40 -0.94
C TYR A 140 28.04 1.71 -1.17
N ARG A 141 27.34 2.84 -1.00
CA ARG A 141 27.97 4.17 -0.90
C ARG A 141 27.25 4.98 0.16
N GLU A 142 28.01 5.63 1.03
CA GLU A 142 27.47 6.55 2.06
C GLU A 142 26.65 7.67 1.41
N LYS A 143 27.17 8.25 0.32
CA LYS A 143 26.45 9.21 -0.51
C LYS A 143 26.00 8.55 -1.81
N LYS A 144 24.69 8.60 -2.07
CA LYS A 144 24.10 8.04 -3.29
C LYS A 144 24.75 8.62 -4.56
N ILE A 145 25.18 7.73 -5.45
CA ILE A 145 25.53 8.03 -6.83
C ILE A 145 24.51 7.32 -7.72
N LYS A 146 23.88 8.09 -8.62
CA LYS A 146 22.85 7.56 -9.52
C LYS A 146 23.43 6.42 -10.37
N GLY A 147 22.77 5.26 -10.34
CA GLY A 147 23.17 4.07 -11.11
C GLY A 147 24.44 3.37 -10.62
N LYS A 148 24.90 3.68 -9.40
CA LYS A 148 26.14 3.13 -8.80
C LYS A 148 25.99 2.90 -7.30
N THR A 149 24.76 2.74 -6.79
CA THR A 149 24.51 2.62 -5.35
C THR A 149 23.32 1.72 -5.08
N ARG A 150 23.50 0.69 -4.23
CA ARG A 150 22.40 -0.16 -3.73
C ARG A 150 21.43 0.62 -2.86
N ILE A 151 20.18 0.13 -2.75
CA ILE A 151 19.21 0.69 -1.80
C ILE A 151 19.62 0.41 -0.33
N PRO A 152 19.21 1.24 0.63
CA PRO A 152 19.49 0.99 2.05
C PRO A 152 18.88 -0.33 2.54
N SER A 153 19.46 -0.90 3.61
CA SER A 153 18.80 -1.98 4.36
C SER A 153 17.49 -1.48 4.97
N GLY A 154 16.48 -2.34 5.07
CA GLY A 154 15.17 -1.93 5.59
C GLY A 154 14.05 -2.89 5.21
N THR A 155 12.83 -2.53 5.56
CA THR A 155 11.62 -3.27 5.17
C THR A 155 10.83 -2.43 4.18
N TYR A 156 10.55 -3.00 3.01
CA TYR A 156 9.90 -2.30 1.91
C TYR A 156 8.77 -3.14 1.32
N LYS A 157 7.75 -2.46 0.79
CA LYS A 157 6.66 -3.13 0.07
C LYS A 157 7.13 -3.58 -1.31
N ILE A 158 6.69 -4.76 -1.73
CA ILE A 158 6.85 -5.25 -3.10
C ILE A 158 5.50 -5.13 -3.81
N GLY A 159 5.51 -4.58 -5.01
CA GLY A 159 4.34 -4.53 -5.87
C GLY A 159 4.71 -4.53 -7.33
N PHE A 160 3.72 -4.62 -8.21
CA PHE A 160 3.96 -4.34 -9.61
C PHE A 160 4.34 -2.87 -9.79
N ARG A 161 5.24 -2.63 -10.73
CA ARG A 161 5.37 -1.35 -11.38
C ARG A 161 3.99 -0.87 -11.82
N GLU A 162 3.65 0.36 -11.48
CA GLU A 162 2.47 1.01 -12.05
C GLU A 162 2.62 1.19 -13.56
N ASP A 163 1.52 1.03 -14.28
CA ASP A 163 1.47 1.28 -15.71
C ASP A 163 1.83 2.75 -15.99
N SER A 164 2.99 2.97 -16.61
CA SER A 164 3.33 4.26 -17.20
C SER A 164 3.05 4.21 -18.70
N SER A 165 2.56 5.31 -19.26
CA SER A 165 2.45 5.49 -20.72
C SER A 165 3.44 6.58 -21.16
N PRO A 166 4.54 6.24 -21.87
CA PRO A 166 4.94 4.89 -22.30
C PRO A 166 5.53 4.02 -21.17
N PRO A 167 5.54 2.68 -21.32
CA PRO A 167 6.18 1.78 -20.36
C PRO A 167 7.70 2.02 -20.32
N SER A 168 8.36 1.62 -19.23
CA SER A 168 9.82 1.72 -19.15
C SER A 168 10.49 0.87 -20.25
N PRO A 169 11.65 1.30 -20.80
CA PRO A 169 12.36 0.52 -21.83
C PRO A 169 12.67 -0.92 -21.40
N LEU A 170 12.96 -1.14 -20.12
CA LEU A 170 13.19 -2.49 -19.59
C LEU A 170 11.90 -3.32 -19.59
N THR A 171 10.77 -2.73 -19.16
CA THR A 171 9.45 -3.40 -19.21
C THR A 171 9.10 -3.80 -20.63
N GLU A 172 9.28 -2.90 -21.59
CA GLU A 172 9.03 -3.20 -23.01
C GLU A 172 9.95 -4.32 -23.52
N LYS A 173 11.26 -4.28 -23.19
CA LYS A 173 12.20 -5.36 -23.51
C LYS A 173 11.74 -6.71 -22.97
N TYR A 174 11.19 -6.76 -21.75
CA TYR A 174 10.71 -8.01 -21.14
C TYR A 174 9.42 -8.51 -21.78
N ARG A 175 8.47 -7.63 -22.10
CA ARG A 175 7.23 -7.98 -22.81
C ARG A 175 7.52 -8.58 -24.20
N ASN A 176 8.60 -8.15 -24.84
CA ASN A 176 9.03 -8.66 -26.16
C ASN A 176 9.99 -9.84 -26.10
N ARG A 177 10.40 -10.28 -24.90
CA ARG A 177 11.37 -11.37 -24.72
C ARG A 177 10.68 -12.73 -24.88
N SER A 178 11.16 -13.58 -25.77
CA SER A 178 10.50 -14.85 -26.11
C SER A 178 10.32 -15.78 -24.91
N GLU A 179 11.25 -15.79 -23.94
CA GLU A 179 11.16 -16.61 -22.74
C GLU A 179 10.15 -16.09 -21.70
N LEU A 180 9.70 -14.83 -21.80
CA LEU A 180 8.88 -14.15 -20.79
C LEU A 180 7.52 -13.67 -21.28
N LYS A 181 7.39 -13.40 -22.60
CA LYS A 181 6.24 -12.71 -23.22
C LYS A 181 4.87 -13.32 -22.89
N ASP A 182 4.81 -14.62 -22.61
CA ASP A 182 3.55 -15.33 -22.39
C ASP A 182 2.97 -15.10 -20.98
N PHE A 183 3.75 -14.55 -20.04
CA PHE A 183 3.30 -14.36 -18.64
C PHE A 183 3.75 -13.04 -17.98
N PHE A 184 4.81 -12.41 -18.50
CA PHE A 184 5.33 -11.18 -17.93
C PHE A 184 4.42 -9.99 -18.25
N THR A 185 4.07 -9.21 -17.23
CA THR A 185 3.21 -8.02 -17.36
C THR A 185 3.95 -6.75 -16.98
N HIS A 186 4.49 -6.73 -15.76
CA HIS A 186 5.15 -5.59 -15.13
C HIS A 186 6.34 -6.05 -14.31
N HIS A 187 7.36 -5.21 -14.16
CA HIS A 187 8.43 -5.51 -13.20
C HIS A 187 7.89 -5.52 -11.77
N LEU A 188 8.43 -6.41 -10.93
CA LEU A 188 8.30 -6.31 -9.48
C LEU A 188 9.22 -5.17 -9.01
N GLU A 189 8.68 -4.27 -8.22
CA GLU A 189 9.36 -3.06 -7.74
C GLU A 189 9.37 -3.03 -6.21
N VAL A 190 10.53 -2.66 -5.65
CA VAL A 190 10.67 -2.26 -4.25
C VAL A 190 10.16 -0.82 -4.12
N LYS A 191 9.06 -0.65 -3.38
CA LYS A 191 8.35 0.63 -3.26
C LYS A 191 8.84 1.44 -2.07
N ASP A 192 8.61 2.75 -2.14
CA ASP A 192 8.74 3.70 -1.03
C ASP A 192 10.16 3.76 -0.43
N VAL A 193 11.19 3.61 -1.29
CA VAL A 193 12.58 3.78 -0.90
C VAL A 193 12.99 5.24 -1.08
N GLU A 194 13.31 5.92 0.01
CA GLU A 194 13.67 7.35 -0.03
C GLU A 194 14.80 7.64 -1.01
N ASN A 195 14.63 8.65 -1.87
CA ASN A 195 15.58 9.06 -2.90
C ASN A 195 15.84 8.02 -4.00
N PHE A 196 15.23 6.83 -3.99
CA PHE A 196 15.30 5.85 -5.06
C PHE A 196 13.94 5.70 -5.74
N ASN A 197 13.96 5.36 -7.02
CA ASN A 197 12.75 5.06 -7.78
C ASN A 197 13.10 3.92 -8.72
N PHE A 198 12.09 3.12 -9.09
CA PHE A 198 12.20 2.16 -10.18
C PHE A 198 13.17 1.02 -9.87
N ILE A 199 13.16 0.59 -8.59
CA ILE A 199 14.05 -0.44 -8.07
C ILE A 199 13.45 -1.81 -8.36
N TYR A 200 13.86 -2.40 -9.48
CA TYR A 200 13.33 -3.69 -9.91
C TYR A 200 14.08 -4.87 -9.31
N ILE A 201 13.39 -5.99 -9.19
CA ILE A 201 14.03 -7.31 -9.13
C ILE A 201 14.02 -7.86 -10.55
N HIS A 202 15.18 -8.12 -11.16
CA HIS A 202 15.23 -8.44 -12.58
C HIS A 202 16.44 -9.30 -13.02
N ILE A 203 16.45 -9.68 -14.30
CA ILE A 203 17.51 -10.46 -14.96
C ILE A 203 18.69 -9.53 -15.28
N GLY A 204 19.90 -10.03 -15.02
CA GLY A 204 21.18 -9.46 -15.44
C GLY A 204 22.31 -10.47 -15.24
N ASN A 205 23.55 -10.07 -15.47
CA ASN A 205 24.74 -10.91 -15.34
C ASN A 205 25.78 -10.30 -14.40
N ASP A 206 25.91 -8.98 -14.35
CA ASP A 206 26.89 -8.27 -13.54
C ASP A 206 26.40 -6.87 -13.15
N HIS A 207 27.23 -6.12 -12.42
CA HIS A 207 26.91 -4.76 -11.95
C HIS A 207 26.60 -3.77 -13.09
N GLY A 208 27.04 -4.02 -14.33
CA GLY A 208 26.74 -3.18 -15.48
C GLY A 208 25.30 -3.36 -15.99
N ASP A 209 24.63 -4.44 -15.59
CA ASP A 209 23.22 -4.70 -15.91
C ASP A 209 22.27 -4.06 -14.87
N THR A 210 22.76 -3.33 -13.87
CA THR A 210 21.94 -2.68 -12.84
C THR A 210 22.30 -1.20 -12.64
N ASP A 211 21.29 -0.40 -12.30
CA ASP A 211 21.42 1.01 -11.90
C ASP A 211 20.94 1.20 -10.43
N GLY A 212 21.31 0.26 -9.56
CA GLY A 212 20.88 0.18 -8.16
C GLY A 212 19.68 -0.75 -7.92
N CYS A 213 19.28 -1.51 -8.93
CA CYS A 213 18.27 -2.57 -8.86
C CYS A 213 18.86 -3.89 -8.34
N ILE A 214 17.99 -4.85 -8.04
CA ILE A 214 18.36 -6.19 -7.54
C ILE A 214 18.34 -7.18 -8.71
N LEU A 215 19.52 -7.69 -9.08
CA LEU A 215 19.62 -8.79 -10.04
C LEU A 215 19.44 -10.13 -9.33
N ILE A 216 18.82 -11.10 -10.00
CA ILE A 216 18.53 -12.43 -9.44
C ILE A 216 19.08 -13.58 -10.31
N ALA A 217 19.57 -14.64 -9.68
CA ALA A 217 20.22 -15.76 -10.37
C ALA A 217 20.23 -17.10 -9.59
N ASP A 218 20.43 -18.21 -10.31
CA ASP A 218 20.57 -19.55 -9.72
C ASP A 218 22.02 -19.89 -9.34
N GLY A 219 22.99 -19.13 -9.85
CA GLY A 219 24.40 -19.33 -9.54
C GLY A 219 25.20 -18.04 -9.49
N ILE A 220 26.39 -18.13 -8.90
CA ILE A 220 27.33 -17.03 -8.75
C ILE A 220 28.72 -17.47 -9.23
N TYR A 221 29.44 -16.53 -9.82
CA TYR A 221 30.86 -16.64 -10.13
C TYR A 221 31.60 -15.51 -9.43
N ALA A 222 32.11 -15.81 -8.22
CA ALA A 222 32.73 -14.85 -7.31
C ALA A 222 34.27 -14.93 -7.26
N LEU A 223 34.88 -15.82 -8.07
CA LEU A 223 36.34 -16.01 -8.11
C LEU A 223 37.07 -14.98 -8.99
N SER A 224 36.35 -14.21 -9.80
CA SER A 224 36.90 -13.12 -10.60
C SER A 224 36.87 -11.80 -9.85
N LEU A 225 37.78 -10.89 -10.23
CA LEU A 225 37.76 -9.48 -9.79
C LEU A 225 36.40 -8.82 -10.08
N GLU A 226 35.78 -9.19 -11.20
CA GLU A 226 34.40 -8.82 -11.52
C GLU A 226 33.46 -9.94 -11.15
N LYS A 227 32.63 -9.73 -10.12
CA LYS A 227 31.61 -10.70 -9.72
C LYS A 227 30.52 -10.81 -10.79
N LYS A 228 30.10 -12.04 -11.07
CA LYS A 228 29.02 -12.33 -12.02
C LYS A 228 27.99 -13.27 -11.42
N ILE A 229 26.78 -13.20 -11.93
CA ILE A 229 25.68 -14.11 -11.62
C ILE A 229 25.26 -14.88 -12.88
N LEU A 230 24.75 -16.09 -12.69
CA LEU A 230 24.51 -17.07 -13.75
C LEU A 230 23.06 -17.56 -13.76
N SER A 231 22.56 -17.91 -14.94
CA SER A 231 21.20 -18.46 -15.12
C SER A 231 20.07 -17.54 -14.61
N SER A 232 20.24 -16.23 -14.74
CA SER A 232 19.30 -15.22 -14.23
C SER A 232 17.89 -15.33 -14.80
N VAL A 233 17.73 -15.72 -16.07
CA VAL A 233 16.41 -15.91 -16.71
C VAL A 233 15.58 -17.00 -16.03
N LYS A 234 16.22 -18.11 -15.65
CA LYS A 234 15.55 -19.25 -14.99
C LYS A 234 15.15 -18.88 -13.57
N ALA A 235 16.07 -18.30 -12.82
CA ALA A 235 15.82 -17.80 -11.47
C ALA A 235 14.68 -16.78 -11.45
N TYR A 236 14.76 -15.78 -12.33
CA TYR A 236 13.74 -14.74 -12.46
C TYR A 236 12.38 -15.32 -12.83
N THR A 237 12.29 -16.21 -13.83
CA THR A 237 11.02 -16.81 -14.23
C THR A 237 10.32 -17.54 -13.07
N ARG A 238 11.07 -18.34 -12.30
CA ARG A 238 10.55 -19.07 -11.15
C ARG A 238 10.10 -18.11 -10.04
N PHE A 239 10.94 -17.14 -9.69
CA PHE A 239 10.67 -16.14 -8.66
C PHE A 239 9.46 -15.27 -9.05
N TYR A 240 9.47 -14.70 -10.25
CA TYR A 240 8.44 -13.79 -10.75
C TYR A 240 7.07 -14.45 -10.75
N LYS A 241 6.94 -15.67 -11.31
CA LYS A 241 5.65 -16.38 -11.34
C LYS A 241 5.11 -16.64 -9.94
N HIS A 242 5.98 -16.99 -8.99
CA HIS A 242 5.58 -17.20 -7.60
C HIS A 242 5.06 -15.91 -6.98
N ILE A 243 5.83 -14.81 -7.03
CA ILE A 243 5.42 -13.53 -6.42
C ILE A 243 4.21 -12.93 -7.15
N GLN A 244 4.14 -13.07 -8.48
CA GLN A 244 3.00 -12.64 -9.29
C GLN A 244 1.71 -13.31 -8.82
N ALA A 245 1.72 -14.63 -8.59
CA ALA A 245 0.56 -15.37 -8.11
C ALA A 245 0.10 -14.89 -6.72
N LEU A 246 1.04 -14.60 -5.81
CA LEU A 246 0.73 -14.06 -4.48
C LEU A 246 0.05 -12.68 -4.58
N LEU A 247 0.65 -11.77 -5.34
CA LEU A 247 0.11 -10.41 -5.52
C LEU A 247 -1.26 -10.41 -6.22
N GLN A 248 -1.44 -11.26 -7.24
CA GLN A 248 -2.72 -11.41 -7.93
C GLN A 248 -3.80 -12.05 -7.04
N GLY A 249 -3.40 -12.87 -6.07
CA GLY A 249 -4.27 -13.40 -5.01
C GLY A 249 -4.64 -12.39 -3.93
N GLY A 250 -4.16 -11.14 -4.01
CA GLY A 250 -4.40 -10.10 -3.02
C GLY A 250 -3.50 -10.21 -1.77
N GLU A 251 -2.48 -11.08 -1.78
CA GLU A 251 -1.55 -11.19 -0.68
C GLU A 251 -0.55 -10.03 -0.69
N GLU A 252 -0.34 -9.41 0.47
CA GLU A 252 0.72 -8.41 0.61
C GLU A 252 2.09 -9.08 0.62
N VAL A 253 3.02 -8.51 -0.16
CA VAL A 253 4.41 -8.98 -0.22
C VAL A 253 5.32 -7.84 0.21
N ARG A 254 6.29 -8.16 1.08
CA ARG A 254 7.35 -7.24 1.48
C ARG A 254 8.72 -7.87 1.29
N ILE A 255 9.74 -7.03 1.17
CA ILE A 255 11.14 -7.43 1.23
C ILE A 255 11.78 -6.84 2.49
N VAL A 256 12.52 -7.68 3.22
CA VAL A 256 13.36 -7.28 4.33
C VAL A 256 14.81 -7.45 3.87
N ILE A 257 15.52 -6.34 3.80
CA ILE A 257 16.90 -6.26 3.35
C ILE A 257 17.79 -6.11 4.56
N LEU A 258 18.72 -7.05 4.72
CA LEU A 258 19.69 -7.09 5.80
C LEU A 258 21.09 -6.92 5.21
N ASP A 259 21.85 -5.97 5.77
CA ASP A 259 23.25 -5.76 5.41
C ASP A 259 24.15 -6.82 6.06
N GLU A 260 25.43 -6.77 5.75
CA GLU A 260 26.43 -7.79 6.09
C GLU A 260 26.62 -8.00 7.61
N ASP A 261 26.28 -6.99 8.42
CA ASP A 261 26.38 -6.97 9.88
C ASP A 261 25.14 -7.57 10.60
N TRP A 262 24.24 -8.21 9.85
CA TRP A 262 22.97 -8.71 10.39
C TRP A 262 23.13 -9.73 11.52
N LEU A 263 24.16 -10.57 11.48
CA LEU A 263 24.45 -11.55 12.53
C LEU A 263 24.82 -10.86 13.85
N GLU A 264 25.71 -9.88 13.79
CA GLU A 264 26.14 -9.11 14.97
C GLU A 264 24.94 -8.37 15.59
N LYS A 265 24.07 -7.79 14.75
CA LYS A 265 22.83 -7.14 15.20
C LYS A 265 21.88 -8.11 15.90
N LEU A 266 21.77 -9.37 15.44
CA LEU A 266 20.95 -10.37 16.11
C LEU A 266 21.50 -10.76 17.49
N GLU A 267 22.82 -10.94 17.60
CA GLU A 267 23.45 -11.27 18.88
C GLU A 267 23.27 -10.15 19.90
N ILE A 268 23.46 -8.89 19.50
CA ILE A 268 23.24 -7.73 20.36
C ILE A 268 21.80 -7.65 20.84
N ASN A 269 20.82 -7.89 19.96
CA ASN A 269 19.41 -7.84 20.34
C ASN A 269 19.04 -8.93 21.34
N ASN A 270 19.59 -10.14 21.20
CA ASN A 270 19.35 -11.24 22.15
C ASN A 270 20.03 -11.01 23.51
N LEU A 271 21.10 -10.22 23.58
CA LEU A 271 21.76 -9.85 24.84
C LEU A 271 21.00 -8.74 25.58
N ASN A 272 20.22 -7.93 24.87
CA ASN A 272 19.48 -6.79 25.42
C ASN A 272 17.99 -7.09 25.68
N SER A 273 17.50 -8.29 25.33
CA SER A 273 16.13 -8.78 25.56
C SER A 273 16.04 -9.64 26.82
#